data_AF-A0A949HYF5-F1
#
_entry.id   AF-A0A949HYF5-F1
#
_cell.length_a   1.000
_cell.length_b   1.000
_cell.length_c   1.000
_cell.angle_alpha   90.00
_cell.angle_beta   90.00
_cell.angle_gamma   90.00
#
_symmetry.space_group_name_H-M   'P 1'
#
loop_
_entity.id
_entity.type
_entity.pdbx_description
1 polymer ?
#
loop_
_entity_poly.entity_id
_entity_poly.type
_entity_poly.pdbx_seq_one_letter_code
_entity_poly.pdbx_strand_id
1 'polypeptide(L)'
;MKLTQNIVKGLAMGLVAGVLQVQTSLALEGAGASPSAPESGHNPGVPWPATDALGRQLPLEAQVGPPRRDRFVGMFYFLTHSEGVDMRAPGGGPYDVSKILARDPDALKHPDSPRWGPIGVSEYWGEPLYGYYRSDDPWVLRRHAQLLADAGVDVLIFDTTNARTYPEIYLELCRVFSEVRREGGRTPQIAFMVHTQAGETAAKIYHRLYQPGLYRALWFYWHGKPLMICDPKAASPELKRFFTLRAAHWPFTLTNTPYAWYWEAPYPQPYGYTENPKQPEEVNVSVAQNLRRRDGKVTNMSNGDARGRSFHDGREDRAAGAVNFGYNFQEQWQRAFELHPPFVMVTGWNEWTAGRWGKPGGPIVFVDQFDEEFSRDIEPMRGGHGDNYYWQLVANVRRFKGVPALPEASAPKTIRIAGSFHQWDDVAPEFCDYLGETASRNFDGVAGLHYINHTGRNDLVAFKVARDSKDVYFYARTRRAMTPPGTNWMWLLIDSDHDSTNGWEGYDFIVNRTLGPGGKTWLERNEGNWH
;
A
#
# COMPACT_ATOMS: atom_id res chain seq x y z
N MET A 1 -13.76 -4.68 -9.30
CA MET A 1 -13.17 -4.45 -7.97
C MET A 1 -12.72 -3.02 -7.88
N LYS A 2 -13.51 -2.20 -7.17
CA LYS A 2 -13.12 -0.86 -6.77
C LYS A 2 -12.60 -1.00 -5.33
N LEU A 3 -11.46 -0.39 -5.01
CA LEU A 3 -11.05 -0.16 -3.62
C LEU A 3 -12.19 0.60 -2.93
N THR A 4 -12.96 -0.07 -2.10
CA THR A 4 -14.00 0.53 -1.26
C THR A 4 -13.35 0.90 0.07
N GLN A 5 -12.84 2.13 0.16
CA GLN A 5 -12.68 2.76 1.47
C GLN A 5 -14.08 3.16 1.94
N ASN A 6 -14.65 2.40 2.87
CA ASN A 6 -15.94 2.69 3.49
C ASN A 6 -15.80 3.91 4.40
N ILE A 7 -16.09 5.10 3.88
CA ILE A 7 -16.30 6.30 4.69
C ILE A 7 -17.66 6.91 4.31
N VAL A 8 -18.57 6.87 5.29
CA VAL A 8 -19.92 7.44 5.31
C VAL A 8 -19.93 8.87 4.78
N LYS A 9 -20.97 9.29 4.03
CA LYS A 9 -21.64 10.62 4.15
C LYS A 9 -22.69 10.87 3.08
N GLY A 10 -23.67 11.71 3.46
CA GLY A 10 -24.84 12.23 2.73
C GLY A 10 -24.70 13.70 2.18
N LEU A 11 -25.65 14.32 1.42
CA LEU A 11 -25.98 15.75 1.17
C LEU A 11 -26.84 15.95 -0.10
N ALA A 12 -27.87 16.81 -0.01
CA ALA A 12 -28.56 17.46 -1.12
C ALA A 12 -28.38 18.99 -1.01
N MET A 13 -28.20 19.69 -2.14
CA MET A 13 -28.12 21.17 -2.18
C MET A 13 -29.00 21.72 -3.32
N GLY A 14 -29.85 22.69 -3.00
CA GLY A 14 -30.64 23.46 -3.96
C GLY A 14 -29.95 24.77 -4.33
N LEU A 15 -29.95 25.09 -5.63
CA LEU A 15 -29.43 26.35 -6.19
C LEU A 15 -30.33 27.54 -5.83
N VAL A 16 -29.72 28.65 -5.41
CA VAL A 16 -30.23 30.01 -5.67
C VAL A 16 -29.09 30.83 -6.25
N ALA A 17 -29.35 31.44 -7.41
CA ALA A 17 -28.43 32.31 -8.11
C ALA A 17 -28.25 33.65 -7.37
N GLY A 18 -27.00 34.09 -7.23
CA GLY A 18 -26.66 35.39 -6.68
C GLY A 18 -25.28 35.83 -7.14
N VAL A 19 -25.25 36.94 -7.88
CA VAL A 19 -24.06 37.66 -8.35
C VAL A 19 -23.17 38.01 -7.15
N LEU A 20 -21.86 37.73 -7.20
CA LEU A 20 -20.92 38.28 -6.23
C LEU A 20 -19.63 38.81 -6.87
N GLN A 21 -19.36 40.06 -6.52
CA GLN A 21 -18.14 40.83 -6.76
C GLN A 21 -16.91 40.12 -6.16
N VAL A 22 -15.81 40.19 -6.89
CA VAL A 22 -14.47 39.80 -6.43
C VAL A 22 -13.98 40.85 -5.44
N GLN A 23 -13.81 40.48 -4.17
CA GLN A 23 -12.94 41.18 -3.23
C GLN A 23 -11.73 40.28 -2.91
N THR A 24 -10.58 40.66 -3.45
CA THR A 24 -9.27 40.14 -3.05
C THR A 24 -8.81 40.88 -1.81
N SER A 25 -8.71 40.19 -0.68
CA SER A 25 -7.93 40.65 0.48
C SER A 25 -6.73 39.74 0.66
N LEU A 26 -5.56 40.23 0.24
CA LEU A 26 -4.27 39.73 0.70
C LEU A 26 -4.11 40.13 2.17
N ALA A 27 -3.90 39.16 3.05
CA ALA A 27 -3.28 39.40 4.35
C ALA A 27 -1.98 38.59 4.40
N LEU A 28 -0.86 39.29 4.15
CA LEU A 28 0.45 38.86 4.63
C LEU A 28 0.51 39.20 6.11
N GLU A 29 0.86 38.23 6.95
CA GLU A 29 1.61 38.50 8.17
C GLU A 29 2.38 37.23 8.58
N GLY A 30 3.70 37.37 8.65
CA GLY A 30 4.62 36.32 9.04
C GLY A 30 4.98 36.40 10.52
N ALA A 31 5.35 35.26 11.08
CA ALA A 31 6.25 35.19 12.22
C ALA A 31 7.06 33.90 12.11
N GLY A 32 8.38 34.05 12.15
CA GLY A 32 9.34 32.98 11.91
C GLY A 32 9.36 31.92 13.00
N ALA A 33 9.46 30.67 12.56
CA ALA A 33 10.14 29.62 13.26
C ALA A 33 11.02 28.91 12.21
N SER A 34 12.33 28.91 12.41
CA SER A 34 13.23 28.03 11.67
C SER A 34 12.71 26.59 11.81
N PRO A 35 12.56 25.81 10.73
CA PRO A 35 12.19 24.42 10.89
C PRO A 35 13.35 23.70 11.57
N SER A 36 13.14 23.32 12.83
CA SER A 36 13.88 22.23 13.46
C SER A 36 13.89 21.03 12.51
N ALA A 37 15.02 20.33 12.42
CA ALA A 37 15.15 19.11 11.62
C ALA A 37 13.93 18.20 11.88
N PRO A 38 13.31 17.61 10.84
CA PRO A 38 12.06 16.88 11.00
C PRO A 38 12.24 15.78 12.04
N GLU A 39 11.44 15.85 13.10
CA GLU A 39 11.27 14.77 14.06
C GLU A 39 10.97 13.48 13.29
N SER A 40 11.65 12.41 13.71
CA SER A 40 11.64 11.00 13.25
C SER A 40 10.63 10.61 12.16
N GLY A 41 11.09 9.85 11.16
CA GLY A 41 10.28 9.21 10.11
C GLY A 41 9.29 8.14 10.59
N HIS A 42 8.66 8.38 11.74
CA HIS A 42 7.56 7.62 12.31
C HIS A 42 6.25 8.03 11.65
N ASN A 43 5.52 7.04 11.17
CA ASN A 43 4.22 7.21 10.55
C ASN A 43 3.13 6.49 11.37
N PRO A 44 2.24 7.21 12.07
CA PRO A 44 1.23 6.60 12.93
C PRO A 44 0.05 5.96 12.18
N GLY A 45 -0.01 6.06 10.84
CA GLY A 45 -1.17 5.62 10.06
C GLY A 45 -2.38 6.54 10.23
N VAL A 46 -3.56 6.08 9.83
CA VAL A 46 -4.86 6.76 10.04
C VAL A 46 -5.72 6.06 11.09
N PRO A 47 -6.56 6.81 11.85
CA PRO A 47 -7.36 6.24 12.94
C PRO A 47 -8.67 5.59 12.48
N TRP A 48 -9.07 5.81 11.22
CA TRP A 48 -10.42 5.50 10.74
C TRP A 48 -10.77 4.00 10.83
N PRO A 49 -12.00 3.65 11.21
CA PRO A 49 -12.45 2.25 11.16
C PRO A 49 -12.56 1.78 9.71
N ALA A 50 -12.37 0.48 9.50
CA ALA A 50 -12.68 -0.20 8.24
C ALA A 50 -13.00 -1.67 8.53
N THR A 51 -13.73 -2.28 7.60
CA THR A 51 -14.05 -3.71 7.59
C THR A 51 -13.68 -4.24 6.21
N ASP A 52 -12.91 -5.32 6.15
CA ASP A 52 -12.56 -5.93 4.86
C ASP A 52 -13.65 -6.88 4.33
N ALA A 53 -13.43 -7.44 3.14
CA ALA A 53 -14.40 -8.31 2.47
C ALA A 53 -14.67 -9.64 3.22
N LEU A 54 -13.86 -9.98 4.24
CA LEU A 54 -14.06 -11.15 5.10
C LEU A 54 -14.81 -10.80 6.40
N GLY A 55 -15.22 -9.53 6.57
CA GLY A 55 -15.89 -9.05 7.78
C GLY A 55 -14.94 -8.75 8.94
N ARG A 56 -13.62 -8.70 8.70
CA ARG A 56 -12.64 -8.41 9.76
C ARG A 56 -12.57 -6.90 9.99
N GLN A 57 -12.87 -6.48 11.21
CA GLN A 57 -12.78 -5.08 11.61
C GLN A 57 -11.36 -4.69 12.00
N LEU A 58 -10.93 -3.49 11.60
CA LEU A 58 -9.66 -2.95 12.06
C LEU A 58 -9.70 -2.63 13.55
N PRO A 59 -8.62 -2.94 14.30
CA PRO A 59 -8.55 -2.56 15.69
C PRO A 59 -8.46 -1.04 15.85
N LEU A 60 -9.09 -0.52 16.90
CA LEU A 60 -9.10 0.91 17.26
C LEU A 60 -8.22 1.17 18.49
N GLU A 61 -7.94 2.45 18.77
CA GLU A 61 -7.05 2.88 19.85
C GLU A 61 -7.40 2.23 21.20
N ALA A 62 -8.69 2.14 21.56
CA ALA A 62 -9.12 1.49 22.80
C ALA A 62 -8.70 0.00 22.94
N GLN A 63 -8.39 -0.68 21.82
CA GLN A 63 -7.97 -2.07 21.79
C GLN A 63 -6.44 -2.24 21.72
N VAL A 64 -5.73 -1.32 21.08
CA VAL A 64 -4.27 -1.47 20.80
C VAL A 64 -3.40 -0.39 21.42
N GLY A 65 -4.00 0.62 22.03
CA GLY A 65 -3.35 1.78 22.62
C GLY A 65 -2.89 2.84 21.61
N PRO A 66 -2.35 3.97 22.12
CA PRO A 66 -1.90 5.09 21.30
C PRO A 66 -0.60 4.73 20.54
N PRO A 67 -0.20 5.56 19.55
CA PRO A 67 1.01 5.31 18.76
C PRO A 67 2.28 5.20 19.61
N ARG A 68 2.99 4.08 19.45
CA ARG A 68 4.30 3.77 20.02
C ARG A 68 5.39 4.29 19.09
N ARG A 69 6.23 5.19 19.61
CA ARG A 69 7.28 5.88 18.83
C ARG A 69 8.56 5.06 18.64
N ASP A 70 8.68 3.95 19.36
CA ASP A 70 9.81 3.02 19.35
C ASP A 70 9.52 1.75 18.54
N ARG A 71 8.49 1.77 17.69
CA ARG A 71 8.09 0.67 16.81
C ARG A 71 7.99 1.16 15.38
N PHE A 72 8.65 0.44 14.47
CA PHE A 72 8.77 0.78 13.05
C PHE A 72 8.43 -0.41 12.17
N VAL A 73 7.76 -0.15 11.06
CA VAL A 73 7.39 -1.14 10.05
C VAL A 73 8.00 -0.72 8.72
N GLY A 74 8.88 -1.56 8.19
CA GLY A 74 9.44 -1.45 6.86
C GLY A 74 8.68 -2.33 5.87
N MET A 75 8.54 -1.86 4.64
CA MET A 75 7.93 -2.60 3.54
C MET A 75 8.96 -2.86 2.46
N PHE A 76 9.23 -4.13 2.16
CA PHE A 76 10.09 -4.49 1.04
C PHE A 76 9.38 -4.15 -0.28
N TYR A 77 10.08 -3.43 -1.16
CA TYR A 77 9.48 -2.76 -2.31
C TYR A 77 10.31 -2.93 -3.58
N PHE A 78 9.65 -3.30 -4.67
CA PHE A 78 10.25 -3.65 -5.95
C PHE A 78 10.21 -2.50 -6.95
N LEU A 79 11.29 -2.39 -7.72
CA LEU A 79 11.51 -1.36 -8.74
C LEU A 79 11.56 -1.96 -10.16
N THR A 80 11.15 -3.21 -10.33
CA THR A 80 11.59 -4.10 -11.42
C THR A 80 10.56 -4.39 -12.49
N HIS A 81 9.32 -3.86 -12.43
CA HIS A 81 8.25 -4.28 -13.36
C HIS A 81 8.58 -4.00 -14.83
N SER A 82 9.53 -3.11 -15.09
CA SER A 82 10.01 -2.78 -16.44
C SER A 82 11.22 -3.60 -16.90
N GLU A 83 11.70 -4.56 -16.13
CA GLU A 83 12.83 -5.42 -16.47
C GLU A 83 12.44 -6.74 -17.11
N GLY A 84 13.23 -7.20 -18.08
CA GLY A 84 13.13 -8.55 -18.63
C GLY A 84 11.89 -8.82 -19.52
N VAL A 85 10.92 -7.92 -19.54
CA VAL A 85 9.78 -7.95 -20.46
C VAL A 85 10.22 -7.31 -21.78
N ASP A 86 10.10 -8.03 -22.90
CA ASP A 86 10.30 -7.42 -24.22
C ASP A 86 9.19 -6.38 -24.46
N MET A 87 9.54 -5.12 -24.20
CA MET A 87 8.65 -3.95 -24.28
C MET A 87 8.10 -3.67 -25.69
N ARG A 88 8.55 -4.42 -26.72
CA ARG A 88 8.24 -4.13 -28.12
C ARG A 88 7.80 -5.33 -28.95
N ALA A 89 7.80 -6.55 -28.42
CA ALA A 89 7.38 -7.73 -29.18
C ALA A 89 5.85 -7.76 -29.41
N PRO A 90 5.36 -7.70 -30.66
CA PRO A 90 3.94 -7.87 -30.93
C PRO A 90 3.50 -9.31 -30.55
N GLY A 91 2.58 -9.42 -29.59
CA GLY A 91 1.86 -10.67 -29.28
C GLY A 91 2.40 -11.56 -28.15
N GLY A 92 3.34 -11.10 -27.32
CA GLY A 92 4.07 -11.96 -26.36
C GLY A 92 4.08 -11.51 -24.89
N GLY A 93 3.07 -10.82 -24.37
CA GLY A 93 3.01 -10.49 -22.94
C GLY A 93 1.96 -9.42 -22.56
N PRO A 94 1.81 -9.11 -21.25
CA PRO A 94 2.47 -9.79 -20.14
C PRO A 94 1.91 -11.21 -19.98
N TYR A 95 2.80 -12.17 -19.79
CA TYR A 95 2.41 -13.51 -19.37
C TYR A 95 1.94 -13.45 -17.92
N ASP A 96 0.81 -14.10 -17.64
CA ASP A 96 0.16 -14.06 -16.34
C ASP A 96 -0.21 -15.48 -15.93
N VAL A 97 0.45 -15.99 -14.90
CA VAL A 97 0.30 -17.36 -14.41
C VAL A 97 -1.16 -17.64 -14.03
N SER A 98 -1.82 -16.73 -13.31
CA SER A 98 -3.22 -16.89 -12.91
C SER A 98 -4.14 -17.06 -14.12
N LYS A 99 -3.92 -16.28 -15.19
CA LYS A 99 -4.70 -16.36 -16.44
C LYS A 99 -4.36 -17.61 -17.25
N ILE A 100 -3.11 -18.05 -17.24
CA ILE A 100 -2.68 -19.28 -17.91
C ILE A 100 -3.36 -20.48 -17.24
N LEU A 101 -3.28 -20.59 -15.92
CA LEU A 101 -3.88 -21.69 -15.14
C LEU A 101 -5.41 -21.68 -15.21
N ALA A 102 -6.05 -20.50 -15.22
CA ALA A 102 -7.50 -20.41 -15.40
C ALA A 102 -7.98 -20.90 -16.77
N ARG A 103 -7.18 -20.71 -17.83
CA ARG A 103 -7.49 -21.18 -19.19
C ARG A 103 -7.13 -22.64 -19.42
N ASP A 104 -6.10 -23.14 -18.72
CA ASP A 104 -5.55 -24.46 -18.87
C ASP A 104 -5.06 -24.97 -17.49
N PRO A 105 -5.94 -25.63 -16.71
CA PRO A 105 -5.58 -26.13 -15.38
C PRO A 105 -4.45 -27.17 -15.39
N ASP A 106 -4.17 -27.78 -16.54
CA ASP A 106 -3.08 -28.72 -16.74
C ASP A 106 -1.81 -28.07 -17.33
N ALA A 107 -1.75 -26.73 -17.44
CA ALA A 107 -0.65 -26.01 -18.10
C ALA A 107 0.75 -26.34 -17.54
N LEU A 108 0.86 -26.73 -16.28
CA LEU A 108 2.11 -27.19 -15.66
C LEU A 108 2.66 -28.49 -16.27
N LYS A 109 1.78 -29.34 -16.82
CA LYS A 109 2.14 -30.56 -17.56
C LYS A 109 2.54 -30.27 -19.00
N HIS A 110 2.38 -29.02 -19.45
CA HIS A 110 2.64 -28.56 -20.80
C HIS A 110 3.66 -27.41 -20.80
N PRO A 111 4.89 -27.62 -20.30
CA PRO A 111 5.88 -26.56 -20.15
C PRO A 111 6.25 -25.91 -21.49
N ASP A 112 6.26 -26.64 -22.59
CA ASP A 112 6.61 -26.08 -23.90
C ASP A 112 5.43 -25.38 -24.62
N SER A 113 4.28 -25.25 -23.95
CA SER A 113 3.11 -24.53 -24.47
C SER A 113 3.44 -23.06 -24.74
N PRO A 114 3.00 -22.48 -25.88
CA PRO A 114 3.21 -21.06 -26.18
C PRO A 114 2.41 -20.11 -25.28
N ARG A 115 1.61 -20.65 -24.35
CA ARG A 115 0.92 -19.87 -23.30
C ARG A 115 1.90 -19.30 -22.28
N TRP A 116 3.01 -20.00 -22.04
CA TRP A 116 4.06 -19.55 -21.13
C TRP A 116 5.03 -18.64 -21.87
N GLY A 117 5.65 -17.73 -21.13
CA GLY A 117 6.74 -16.91 -21.63
C GLY A 117 8.02 -17.71 -21.86
N PRO A 118 8.98 -17.21 -22.64
CA PRO A 118 10.25 -17.89 -22.82
C PRO A 118 10.97 -18.14 -21.49
N ILE A 119 11.75 -19.21 -21.41
CA ILE A 119 12.64 -19.45 -20.26
C ILE A 119 13.64 -18.28 -20.16
N GLY A 120 13.79 -17.74 -18.95
CA GLY A 120 14.63 -16.57 -18.64
C GLY A 120 13.89 -15.24 -18.68
N VAL A 121 12.60 -15.25 -19.03
CA VAL A 121 11.73 -14.06 -19.01
C VAL A 121 10.87 -14.05 -17.74
N SER A 122 10.63 -12.87 -17.20
CA SER A 122 9.73 -12.70 -16.04
C SER A 122 8.26 -12.74 -16.45
N GLU A 123 7.46 -13.44 -15.66
CA GLU A 123 6.01 -13.51 -15.81
C GLU A 123 5.32 -12.93 -14.57
N TYR A 124 4.09 -12.44 -14.73
CA TYR A 124 3.26 -11.98 -13.63
C TYR A 124 2.58 -13.17 -12.95
N TRP A 125 2.59 -13.25 -11.62
CA TRP A 125 1.83 -14.30 -10.92
C TRP A 125 0.32 -14.03 -10.89
N GLY A 126 -0.08 -12.76 -11.05
CA GLY A 126 -1.46 -12.28 -11.14
C GLY A 126 -1.55 -10.86 -11.68
N GLU A 127 -2.77 -10.34 -11.86
CA GLU A 127 -2.98 -8.98 -12.35
C GLU A 127 -3.09 -7.96 -11.18
N PRO A 128 -2.21 -6.94 -11.10
CA PRO A 128 -2.36 -5.87 -10.13
C PRO A 128 -3.68 -5.11 -10.34
N LEU A 129 -4.25 -4.54 -9.28
CA LEU A 129 -5.48 -3.76 -9.37
C LEU A 129 -5.37 -2.61 -10.39
N TYR A 130 -4.18 -1.99 -10.45
CA TYR A 130 -3.85 -0.89 -11.35
C TYR A 130 -3.41 -1.34 -12.76
N GLY A 131 -3.58 -2.63 -13.09
CA GLY A 131 -3.10 -3.24 -14.32
C GLY A 131 -1.59 -3.51 -14.27
N TYR A 132 -1.02 -4.00 -15.37
CA TYR A 132 0.40 -4.28 -15.52
C TYR A 132 1.20 -2.98 -15.74
N TYR A 133 1.26 -2.16 -14.70
CA TYR A 133 1.86 -0.85 -14.71
C TYR A 133 3.39 -0.91 -14.77
N ARG A 134 4.02 0.16 -15.24
CA ARG A 134 5.48 0.33 -15.10
C ARG A 134 5.82 0.93 -13.75
N SER A 135 6.96 0.56 -13.17
CA SER A 135 7.36 1.02 -11.83
C SER A 135 7.61 2.54 -11.75
N ASP A 136 7.75 3.23 -12.87
CA ASP A 136 7.87 4.68 -12.98
C ASP A 136 6.53 5.42 -13.22
N ASP A 137 5.38 4.73 -13.20
CA ASP A 137 4.07 5.35 -13.38
C ASP A 137 3.72 6.26 -12.16
N PRO A 138 3.74 7.60 -12.30
CA PRO A 138 3.50 8.49 -11.18
C PRO A 138 2.08 8.39 -10.62
N TRP A 139 1.11 7.94 -11.43
CA TRP A 139 -0.27 7.73 -10.99
C TRP A 139 -0.37 6.55 -10.01
N VAL A 140 0.42 5.49 -10.22
CA VAL A 140 0.49 4.32 -9.31
C VAL A 140 1.35 4.65 -8.10
N LEU A 141 2.52 5.26 -8.29
CA LEU A 141 3.42 5.65 -7.20
C LEU A 141 2.72 6.54 -6.16
N ARG A 142 1.85 7.45 -6.59
CA ARG A 142 1.05 8.28 -5.68
C ARG A 142 0.12 7.46 -4.79
N ARG A 143 -0.56 6.45 -5.36
CA ARG A 143 -1.46 5.55 -4.62
C ARG A 143 -0.71 4.67 -3.64
N HIS A 144 0.47 4.20 -4.02
CA HIS A 144 1.34 3.47 -3.10
C HIS A 144 1.77 4.35 -1.93
N ALA A 145 2.09 5.62 -2.19
CA ALA A 145 2.42 6.59 -1.13
C ALA A 145 1.28 6.70 -0.11
N GLN A 146 0.04 6.81 -0.59
CA GLN A 146 -1.16 6.99 0.24
C GLN A 146 -1.53 5.73 1.01
N LEU A 147 -1.66 4.58 0.34
CA LEU A 147 -2.01 3.31 0.97
C LEU A 147 -0.99 2.94 2.05
N LEU A 148 0.30 3.01 1.73
CA LEU A 148 1.35 2.64 2.68
C LEU A 148 1.47 3.69 3.81
N ALA A 149 1.20 4.96 3.53
CA ALA A 149 1.12 5.97 4.57
C ALA A 149 -0.05 5.73 5.53
N ASP A 150 -1.24 5.41 5.02
CA ASP A 150 -2.45 5.13 5.82
C ASP A 150 -2.29 3.87 6.67
N ALA A 151 -1.63 2.84 6.12
CA ALA A 151 -1.31 1.62 6.82
C ALA A 151 -0.30 1.83 7.97
N GLY A 152 0.38 2.98 8.04
CA GLY A 152 1.38 3.26 9.07
C GLY A 152 2.77 2.70 8.76
N VAL A 153 3.08 2.42 7.48
CA VAL A 153 4.43 2.01 7.05
C VAL A 153 5.38 3.19 7.15
N ASP A 154 6.53 2.98 7.78
CA ASP A 154 7.53 4.03 8.03
C ASP A 154 8.53 4.17 6.89
N VAL A 155 8.89 3.06 6.24
CA VAL A 155 9.96 3.03 5.24
C VAL A 155 9.69 2.01 4.13
N LEU A 156 9.92 2.41 2.88
CA LEU A 156 10.11 1.49 1.77
C LEU A 156 11.57 1.07 1.71
N ILE A 157 11.80 -0.23 1.73
CA ILE A 157 13.12 -0.83 1.59
C ILE A 157 13.22 -1.33 0.16
N PHE A 158 13.90 -0.57 -0.69
CA PHE A 158 14.03 -0.89 -2.10
C PHE A 158 14.92 -2.11 -2.33
N ASP A 159 14.40 -3.04 -3.11
CA ASP A 159 15.20 -4.15 -3.61
C ASP A 159 16.21 -3.66 -4.66
N THR A 160 17.48 -3.69 -4.28
CA THR A 160 18.64 -3.49 -5.17
C THR A 160 19.66 -4.61 -4.97
N THR A 161 19.18 -5.79 -4.58
CA THR A 161 20.03 -6.92 -4.17
C THR A 161 20.85 -7.50 -5.32
N ASN A 162 20.38 -7.36 -6.57
CA ASN A 162 21.02 -7.90 -7.78
C ASN A 162 21.99 -6.94 -8.49
N ALA A 163 22.60 -6.00 -7.75
CA ALA A 163 23.58 -5.01 -8.24
C ALA A 163 23.06 -3.98 -9.28
N ARG A 164 21.77 -3.99 -9.63
CA ARG A 164 21.08 -2.88 -10.31
C ARG A 164 20.46 -1.93 -9.29
N THR A 165 20.56 -0.63 -9.55
CA THR A 165 20.17 0.42 -8.59
C THR A 165 18.90 1.19 -8.96
N TYR A 166 18.42 1.12 -10.21
CA TYR A 166 17.16 1.74 -10.68
C TYR A 166 16.99 3.24 -10.42
N PRO A 167 17.98 4.11 -10.69
CA PRO A 167 17.85 5.55 -10.50
C PRO A 167 16.64 6.16 -11.22
N GLU A 168 16.29 5.65 -12.40
CA GLU A 168 15.12 6.06 -13.17
C GLU A 168 13.81 5.86 -12.40
N ILE A 169 13.71 4.80 -11.57
CA ILE A 169 12.50 4.47 -10.83
C ILE A 169 12.48 5.15 -9.47
N TYR A 170 13.54 5.00 -8.66
CA TYR A 170 13.50 5.53 -7.30
C TYR A 170 13.55 7.06 -7.26
N LEU A 171 14.17 7.73 -8.24
CA LEU A 171 14.15 9.20 -8.32
C LEU A 171 12.76 9.71 -8.69
N GLU A 172 12.04 9.00 -9.56
CA GLU A 172 10.65 9.33 -9.90
C GLU A 172 9.73 9.12 -8.70
N LEU A 173 9.88 8.02 -7.96
CA LEU A 173 9.21 7.80 -6.69
C LEU A 173 9.51 8.93 -5.70
N CYS A 174 10.77 9.33 -5.55
CA CYS A 174 11.16 10.45 -4.68
C CYS A 174 10.52 11.77 -5.10
N ARG A 175 10.42 12.05 -6.41
CA ARG A 175 9.73 13.22 -6.95
C ARG A 175 8.25 13.21 -6.56
N VAL A 176 7.55 12.09 -6.83
CA VAL A 176 6.12 11.93 -6.51
C VAL A 176 5.87 12.01 -5.00
N PHE A 177 6.69 11.35 -4.18
CA PHE A 177 6.53 11.40 -2.72
C PHE A 177 6.76 12.80 -2.16
N SER A 178 7.71 13.54 -2.73
CA SER A 178 7.93 14.95 -2.38
C SER A 178 6.76 15.84 -2.79
N GLU A 179 6.08 15.54 -3.89
CA GLU A 179 4.83 16.21 -4.29
C GLU A 179 3.72 15.96 -3.29
N VAL A 180 3.47 14.69 -2.94
CA VAL A 180 2.47 14.33 -1.91
C VAL A 180 2.72 15.08 -0.61
N ARG A 181 3.98 15.15 -0.13
CA ARG A 181 4.33 15.89 1.09
C ARG A 181 4.14 17.40 0.97
N ARG A 182 4.49 18.01 -0.17
CA ARG A 182 4.25 19.44 -0.42
C ARG A 182 2.76 19.80 -0.44
N GLU A 183 1.92 18.83 -0.81
CA GLU A 183 0.46 18.96 -0.80
C GLU A 183 -0.17 18.65 0.57
N GLY A 184 0.64 18.40 1.61
CA GLY A 184 0.18 18.12 2.97
C GLY A 184 -0.08 16.65 3.29
N GLY A 185 0.14 15.74 2.33
CA GLY A 185 0.05 14.31 2.54
C GLY A 185 1.27 13.73 3.27
N ARG A 186 1.17 12.47 3.67
CA ARG A 186 2.28 11.69 4.23
C ARG A 186 2.75 10.65 3.22
N THR A 187 4.00 10.25 3.33
CA THR A 187 4.56 9.11 2.58
C THR A 187 5.52 8.36 3.48
N PRO A 188 5.76 7.06 3.25
CA PRO A 188 6.90 6.39 3.85
C PRO A 188 8.23 7.09 3.48
N GLN A 189 9.24 6.89 4.33
CA GLN A 189 10.63 7.18 4.02
C GLN A 189 11.21 6.11 3.07
N ILE A 190 12.49 6.25 2.70
CA ILE A 190 13.20 5.30 1.83
C ILE A 190 14.49 4.79 2.47
N ALA A 191 14.80 3.53 2.19
CA ALA A 191 16.07 2.85 2.43
C ALA A 191 16.34 1.84 1.31
N PHE A 192 17.56 1.31 1.25
CA PHE A 192 17.97 0.35 0.22
C PHE A 192 18.47 -0.94 0.84
N MET A 193 18.15 -2.06 0.22
CA MET A 193 18.77 -3.36 0.48
C MET A 193 19.64 -3.78 -0.71
N VAL A 194 20.91 -4.11 -0.45
CA VAL A 194 21.90 -4.54 -1.45
C VAL A 194 22.57 -5.85 -1.02
N HIS A 195 23.01 -6.64 -1.99
CA HIS A 195 23.68 -7.92 -1.72
C HIS A 195 24.80 -8.25 -2.70
N THR A 196 24.46 -8.51 -3.96
CA THR A 196 25.46 -8.73 -5.01
C THR A 196 26.33 -7.48 -5.14
N GLN A 197 27.65 -7.67 -4.99
CA GLN A 197 28.61 -6.57 -4.96
C GLN A 197 28.21 -5.47 -3.95
N ALA A 198 27.73 -5.86 -2.75
CA ALA A 198 27.06 -4.98 -1.79
C ALA A 198 27.75 -3.61 -1.60
N GLY A 199 29.07 -3.61 -1.34
CA GLY A 199 29.84 -2.37 -1.14
C GLY A 199 29.86 -1.44 -2.36
N GLU A 200 30.03 -2.00 -3.57
CA GLU A 200 30.05 -1.23 -4.82
C GLU A 200 28.66 -0.71 -5.19
N THR A 201 27.63 -1.56 -5.04
CA THR A 201 26.23 -1.19 -5.28
C THR A 201 25.78 -0.10 -4.30
N ALA A 202 26.13 -0.24 -3.01
CA ALA A 202 25.91 0.80 -2.00
C ALA A 202 26.62 2.11 -2.33
N ALA A 203 27.87 2.05 -2.79
CA ALA A 203 28.62 3.24 -3.19
C ALA A 203 27.96 3.98 -4.37
N LYS A 204 27.48 3.24 -5.38
CA LYS A 204 26.73 3.82 -6.51
C LYS A 204 25.50 4.58 -6.04
N ILE A 205 24.70 3.98 -5.13
CA ILE A 205 23.51 4.62 -4.55
C ILE A 205 23.92 5.85 -3.71
N TYR A 206 24.96 5.72 -2.88
CA TYR A 206 25.47 6.81 -2.06
C TYR A 206 25.87 8.03 -2.91
N HIS A 207 26.73 7.83 -3.91
CA HIS A 207 27.22 8.93 -4.75
C HIS A 207 26.11 9.59 -5.57
N ARG A 208 25.06 8.84 -5.94
CA ARG A 208 23.96 9.35 -6.76
C ARG A 208 22.90 10.10 -5.96
N LEU A 209 22.50 9.58 -4.80
CA LEU A 209 21.36 10.06 -4.02
C LEU A 209 21.79 10.79 -2.74
N TYR A 210 22.60 10.13 -1.92
CA TYR A 210 22.88 10.57 -0.56
C TYR A 210 23.97 11.65 -0.48
N GLN A 211 25.08 11.48 -1.20
CA GLN A 211 26.18 12.44 -1.19
C GLN A 211 25.75 13.83 -1.71
N PRO A 212 24.98 13.96 -2.82
CA PRO A 212 24.53 15.28 -3.26
C PRO A 212 23.38 15.84 -2.40
N GLY A 213 22.86 15.07 -1.44
CA GLY A 213 21.78 15.51 -0.55
C GLY A 213 20.38 15.49 -1.18
N LEU A 214 20.17 14.71 -2.24
CA LEU A 214 18.90 14.65 -2.93
C LEU A 214 17.83 14.02 -2.04
N TYR A 215 16.66 14.66 -1.97
CA TYR A 215 15.50 14.19 -1.24
C TYR A 215 15.77 13.85 0.24
N ARG A 216 16.64 14.61 0.92
CA ARG A 216 17.01 14.41 2.35
C ARG A 216 15.83 14.17 3.29
N ALA A 217 14.70 14.83 3.06
CA ALA A 217 13.49 14.67 3.87
C ALA A 217 12.88 13.25 3.78
N LEU A 218 13.14 12.51 2.70
CA LEU A 218 12.65 11.15 2.49
C LEU A 218 13.55 10.07 3.11
N TRP A 219 14.76 10.38 3.57
CA TRP A 219 15.68 9.35 4.04
C TRP A 219 15.22 8.77 5.38
N PHE A 220 15.21 7.44 5.49
CA PHE A 220 14.95 6.78 6.76
C PHE A 220 16.22 6.75 7.62
N TYR A 221 16.14 7.21 8.86
CA TYR A 221 17.25 7.21 9.80
C TYR A 221 17.04 6.12 10.85
N TRP A 222 18.09 5.33 11.09
CA TRP A 222 18.16 4.29 12.10
C TRP A 222 19.37 4.53 12.99
N HIS A 223 19.19 4.62 14.31
CA HIS A 223 20.25 4.96 15.26
C HIS A 223 21.09 6.20 14.86
N GLY A 224 20.41 7.26 14.41
CA GLY A 224 21.03 8.57 14.14
C GLY A 224 21.68 8.75 12.77
N LYS A 225 21.71 7.71 11.92
CA LYS A 225 22.23 7.79 10.54
C LYS A 225 21.24 7.20 9.54
N PRO A 226 21.28 7.57 8.25
CA PRO A 226 20.49 6.89 7.24
C PRO A 226 20.70 5.38 7.27
N LEU A 227 19.64 4.60 7.14
CA LEU A 227 19.71 3.14 7.09
C LEU A 227 20.09 2.68 5.68
N MET A 228 21.00 1.70 5.60
CA MET A 228 21.20 0.89 4.40
C MET A 228 21.44 -0.56 4.82
N ILE A 229 20.67 -1.48 4.23
CA ILE A 229 20.88 -2.91 4.42
C ILE A 229 21.98 -3.34 3.43
N CYS A 230 23.22 -3.16 3.85
CA CYS A 230 24.45 -3.55 3.19
C CYS A 230 25.38 -4.20 4.21
N ASP A 231 26.03 -5.31 3.85
CA ASP A 231 26.99 -5.98 4.73
C ASP A 231 28.09 -4.99 5.19
N PRO A 232 28.22 -4.73 6.50
CA PRO A 232 29.28 -3.87 7.03
C PRO A 232 30.68 -4.31 6.61
N LYS A 233 30.92 -5.59 6.34
CA LYS A 233 32.23 -6.09 5.89
C LYS A 233 32.56 -5.65 4.47
N ALA A 234 31.55 -5.53 3.60
CA ALA A 234 31.71 -5.10 2.22
C ALA A 234 31.76 -3.57 2.06
N ALA A 235 31.22 -2.81 3.02
CA ALA A 235 31.12 -1.36 2.94
C ALA A 235 32.47 -0.64 3.11
N SER A 236 32.69 0.41 2.31
CA SER A 236 33.86 1.30 2.43
C SER A 236 33.84 2.09 3.76
N PRO A 237 34.98 2.65 4.21
CA PRO A 237 35.02 3.51 5.40
C PRO A 237 34.09 4.72 5.31
N GLU A 238 33.87 5.26 4.12
CA GLU A 238 32.93 6.36 3.88
C GLU A 238 31.48 5.93 4.16
N LEU A 239 31.07 4.79 3.61
CA LEU A 239 29.73 4.25 3.83
C LEU A 239 29.49 3.90 5.30
N LYS A 240 30.49 3.31 5.99
CA LYS A 240 30.43 3.01 7.43
C LYS A 240 30.26 4.26 8.30
N ARG A 241 30.86 5.38 7.89
CA ARG A 241 30.69 6.66 8.59
C ARG A 241 29.30 7.24 8.35
N PHE A 242 28.80 7.15 7.11
CA PHE A 242 27.55 7.79 6.72
C PHE A 242 26.29 7.01 7.13
N PHE A 243 26.28 5.68 6.98
CA PHE A 243 25.09 4.84 7.20
C PHE A 243 25.14 4.10 8.53
N THR A 244 23.94 3.77 9.04
CA THR A 244 23.76 2.59 9.89
C THR A 244 23.58 1.38 8.96
N LEU A 245 24.43 0.37 9.14
CA LEU A 245 24.54 -0.77 8.23
C LEU A 245 24.03 -2.06 8.89
N ARG A 246 23.28 -2.85 8.13
CA ARG A 246 22.87 -4.22 8.46
C ARG A 246 23.08 -5.10 7.24
N ALA A 247 23.64 -6.30 7.40
CA ALA A 247 23.69 -7.24 6.28
C ALA A 247 22.28 -7.75 5.96
N ALA A 248 21.99 -7.99 4.68
CA ALA A 248 20.81 -8.78 4.30
C ALA A 248 21.10 -10.27 4.55
N HIS A 249 20.17 -10.99 5.16
CA HIS A 249 20.31 -12.40 5.49
C HIS A 249 19.20 -13.24 4.86
N TRP A 250 19.59 -14.21 4.04
CA TRP A 250 18.69 -15.16 3.38
C TRP A 250 18.43 -16.39 4.26
N PRO A 251 17.27 -17.05 4.12
CA PRO A 251 16.87 -18.20 4.94
C PRO A 251 17.62 -19.51 4.64
N PHE A 252 18.87 -19.45 4.14
CA PHE A 252 19.71 -20.64 3.98
C PHE A 252 20.16 -21.21 5.32
N THR A 253 20.22 -20.38 6.36
CA THR A 253 20.50 -20.79 7.74
C THR A 253 19.57 -20.04 8.68
N LEU A 254 18.79 -20.78 9.47
CA LEU A 254 17.80 -20.25 10.41
C LEU A 254 18.42 -20.11 11.80
N THR A 255 18.94 -18.93 12.10
CA THR A 255 19.58 -18.59 13.37
C THR A 255 19.40 -17.10 13.68
N ASN A 256 19.42 -16.69 14.95
CA ASN A 256 19.44 -15.26 15.22
C ASN A 256 20.76 -14.65 14.73
N THR A 257 20.71 -13.50 14.06
CA THR A 257 21.86 -12.97 13.33
C THR A 257 22.36 -11.63 13.91
N PRO A 258 23.67 -11.49 14.23
CA PRO A 258 24.24 -10.24 14.67
C PRO A 258 24.44 -9.28 13.48
N TYR A 259 23.94 -8.07 13.59
CA TYR A 259 24.03 -6.99 12.61
C TYR A 259 23.52 -7.37 11.21
N ALA A 260 22.59 -8.31 11.12
CA ALA A 260 21.95 -8.71 9.86
C ALA A 260 20.44 -8.84 10.04
N TRP A 261 19.69 -8.47 9.02
CA TRP A 261 18.22 -8.50 9.00
C TRP A 261 17.74 -9.58 8.04
N TYR A 262 16.68 -10.28 8.42
CA TYR A 262 16.13 -11.38 7.65
C TYR A 262 15.30 -10.86 6.49
N TRP A 263 15.58 -11.29 5.26
CA TRP A 263 14.71 -11.00 4.13
C TRP A 263 13.40 -11.81 4.19
N GLU A 264 13.49 -13.07 4.61
CA GLU A 264 12.37 -14.00 4.75
C GLU A 264 12.72 -15.09 5.77
N ALA A 265 11.74 -15.56 6.55
CA ALA A 265 11.91 -16.74 7.41
C ALA A 265 10.59 -17.48 7.71
N PRO A 266 10.64 -18.79 8.04
CA PRO A 266 9.45 -19.55 8.41
C PRO A 266 9.09 -19.33 9.89
N TYR A 267 7.82 -19.46 10.25
CA TYR A 267 7.39 -19.44 11.64
C TYR A 267 7.90 -20.69 12.40
N PRO A 268 8.35 -20.53 13.68
CA PRO A 268 8.64 -19.27 14.35
C PRO A 268 9.93 -18.63 13.83
N GLN A 269 9.87 -17.34 13.48
CA GLN A 269 10.99 -16.65 12.83
C GLN A 269 12.18 -16.46 13.79
N PRO A 270 13.42 -16.69 13.32
CA PRO A 270 14.61 -16.06 13.89
C PRO A 270 14.56 -14.54 13.71
N TYR A 271 15.40 -13.82 14.44
CA TYR A 271 15.46 -12.36 14.41
C TYR A 271 16.89 -11.84 14.24
N GLY A 272 17.02 -10.64 13.67
CA GLY A 272 18.24 -9.86 13.70
C GLY A 272 18.45 -9.22 15.08
N TYR A 273 19.69 -9.08 15.52
CA TYR A 273 20.08 -8.36 16.74
C TYR A 273 21.40 -7.60 16.53
N THR A 274 21.83 -6.81 17.50
CA THR A 274 23.14 -6.12 17.46
C THR A 274 24.15 -6.78 18.39
N GLU A 275 24.43 -6.20 19.56
CA GLU A 275 25.42 -6.73 20.50
C GLU A 275 24.83 -7.81 21.41
N ASN A 276 23.56 -7.66 21.81
CA ASN A 276 22.90 -8.57 22.72
C ASN A 276 22.02 -9.58 21.96
N PRO A 277 22.39 -10.88 21.90
CA PRO A 277 21.63 -11.91 21.18
C PRO A 277 20.24 -12.19 21.77
N LYS A 278 19.92 -11.66 22.95
CA LYS A 278 18.60 -11.78 23.60
C LYS A 278 17.67 -10.59 23.32
N GLN A 279 18.13 -9.57 22.60
CA GLN A 279 17.34 -8.39 22.26
C GLN A 279 17.12 -8.35 20.75
N PRO A 280 15.93 -8.76 20.27
CA PRO A 280 15.55 -8.61 18.87
C PRO A 280 15.61 -7.15 18.44
N GLU A 281 16.21 -6.91 17.27
CA GLU A 281 16.17 -5.63 16.57
C GLU A 281 15.15 -5.67 15.43
N GLU A 282 15.18 -6.73 14.62
CA GLU A 282 14.33 -6.90 13.45
C GLU A 282 13.76 -8.31 13.38
N VAL A 283 12.50 -8.42 12.97
CA VAL A 283 11.89 -9.69 12.55
C VAL A 283 11.16 -9.50 11.22
N ASN A 284 11.29 -10.50 10.37
CA ASN A 284 10.58 -10.56 9.10
C ASN A 284 9.16 -11.11 9.28
N VAL A 285 8.22 -10.61 8.48
CA VAL A 285 6.90 -11.21 8.28
C VAL A 285 6.57 -11.28 6.79
N SER A 286 5.91 -12.35 6.37
CA SER A 286 5.50 -12.58 4.98
C SER A 286 4.16 -13.30 4.90
N VAL A 287 3.42 -13.10 3.81
CA VAL A 287 2.19 -13.83 3.51
C VAL A 287 2.44 -15.22 2.94
N ALA A 288 3.57 -15.45 2.27
CA ALA A 288 4.02 -16.74 1.73
C ALA A 288 5.54 -16.78 1.75
N GLN A 289 6.15 -17.97 1.76
CA GLN A 289 7.61 -18.10 1.74
C GLN A 289 8.06 -19.17 0.76
N ASN A 290 9.19 -18.93 0.09
CA ASN A 290 9.85 -19.91 -0.78
C ASN A 290 10.60 -20.99 0.05
N LEU A 291 9.95 -21.42 1.13
CA LEU A 291 10.46 -22.31 2.16
C LEU A 291 9.53 -23.51 2.31
N ARG A 292 10.10 -24.70 2.33
CA ARG A 292 9.30 -25.93 2.43
C ARG A 292 8.52 -25.99 3.72
N ARG A 293 7.28 -26.47 3.61
CA ARG A 293 6.39 -26.75 4.74
C ARG A 293 7.05 -27.63 5.80
N ARG A 294 7.72 -28.72 5.35
CA ARG A 294 8.27 -29.78 6.21
C ARG A 294 9.47 -29.36 7.08
N ASP A 295 10.37 -28.54 6.54
CA ASP A 295 11.71 -28.31 7.13
C ASP A 295 12.17 -26.85 7.08
N GLY A 296 11.38 -25.95 6.48
CA GLY A 296 11.71 -24.53 6.37
C GLY A 296 12.92 -24.22 5.47
N LYS A 297 13.43 -25.20 4.72
CA LYS A 297 14.52 -24.99 3.76
C LYS A 297 14.00 -24.44 2.44
N VAL A 298 14.84 -23.71 1.73
CA VAL A 298 14.52 -23.11 0.43
C VAL A 298 13.99 -24.16 -0.57
N THR A 299 12.94 -23.78 -1.29
CA THR A 299 12.29 -24.47 -2.41
C THR A 299 11.79 -23.44 -3.41
N ASN A 300 11.37 -23.86 -4.60
CA ASN A 300 10.72 -22.96 -5.54
C ASN A 300 9.25 -22.81 -5.15
N MET A 301 8.67 -21.61 -5.27
CA MET A 301 7.24 -21.41 -5.10
C MET A 301 6.40 -22.35 -6.00
N SER A 302 6.87 -22.65 -7.21
CA SER A 302 6.18 -23.56 -8.14
C SER A 302 6.30 -25.06 -7.83
N ASN A 303 7.09 -25.46 -6.81
CA ASN A 303 7.28 -26.89 -6.48
C ASN A 303 6.05 -27.51 -5.76
N GLY A 304 5.10 -26.70 -5.30
CA GLY A 304 3.91 -27.16 -4.57
C GLY A 304 4.18 -27.63 -3.13
N ASP A 305 5.38 -27.42 -2.60
CA ASP A 305 5.74 -27.72 -1.21
C ASP A 305 6.22 -26.51 -0.40
N ALA A 306 6.18 -25.31 -1.00
CA ALA A 306 6.38 -24.02 -0.35
C ALA A 306 5.27 -23.72 0.69
N ARG A 307 5.53 -22.76 1.58
CA ARG A 307 4.54 -22.26 2.54
C ARG A 307 3.76 -21.13 1.87
N GLY A 308 2.53 -21.43 1.46
CA GLY A 308 1.63 -20.45 0.86
C GLY A 308 0.85 -19.63 1.89
N ARG A 309 -0.02 -18.75 1.38
CA ARG A 309 -0.89 -17.85 2.16
C ARG A 309 -1.82 -18.55 3.15
N SER A 310 -2.28 -19.74 2.80
CA SER A 310 -3.17 -20.57 3.60
C SER A 310 -2.46 -21.40 4.67
N PHE A 311 -1.12 -21.46 4.65
CA PHE A 311 -0.34 -22.29 5.59
C PHE A 311 -0.42 -21.76 7.03
N HIS A 312 -0.76 -22.62 7.98
CA HIS A 312 -0.74 -22.32 9.41
C HIS A 312 -0.77 -23.61 10.24
N ASP A 313 -0.33 -23.55 11.49
CA ASP A 313 -0.36 -24.70 12.41
C ASP A 313 0.33 -25.95 11.81
N GLY A 314 1.41 -25.73 11.04
CA GLY A 314 2.20 -26.78 10.41
C GLY A 314 1.57 -27.45 9.17
N ARG A 315 0.45 -26.94 8.64
CA ARG A 315 -0.24 -27.50 7.46
C ARG A 315 -0.81 -26.42 6.54
N GLU A 316 -1.10 -26.81 5.32
CA GLU A 316 -1.80 -25.98 4.32
C GLU A 316 -3.31 -26.18 4.45
N ASP A 317 -4.07 -25.09 4.55
CA ASP A 317 -5.53 -25.15 4.52
C ASP A 317 -6.04 -25.14 3.08
N ARG A 318 -6.82 -26.16 2.73
CA ARG A 318 -7.32 -26.40 1.37
C ARG A 318 -8.81 -26.08 1.22
N ALA A 319 -9.43 -25.48 2.23
CA ALA A 319 -10.80 -25.00 2.11
C ALA A 319 -10.90 -23.97 0.97
N ALA A 320 -12.04 -23.97 0.27
CA ALA A 320 -12.28 -22.99 -0.78
C ALA A 320 -12.21 -21.56 -0.19
N GLY A 321 -11.39 -20.71 -0.80
CA GLY A 321 -11.16 -19.34 -0.33
C GLY A 321 -10.19 -19.19 0.84
N ALA A 322 -9.56 -20.26 1.34
CA ALA A 322 -8.55 -20.20 2.43
C ALA A 322 -7.41 -19.21 2.11
N VAL A 323 -7.03 -19.11 0.84
CA VAL A 323 -6.04 -18.14 0.31
C VAL A 323 -6.39 -16.69 0.62
N ASN A 324 -7.62 -16.34 0.99
CA ASN A 324 -8.00 -14.96 1.34
C ASN A 324 -7.77 -14.60 2.81
N PHE A 325 -7.72 -15.60 3.70
CA PHE A 325 -7.70 -15.37 5.15
C PHE A 325 -6.33 -14.95 5.68
N GLY A 326 -5.25 -15.20 4.93
CA GLY A 326 -3.89 -14.81 5.29
C GLY A 326 -3.43 -15.44 6.60
N TYR A 327 -3.70 -16.72 6.80
CA TYR A 327 -3.35 -17.43 8.03
C TYR A 327 -1.83 -17.42 8.30
N ASN A 328 -1.01 -17.67 7.26
CA ASN A 328 0.45 -17.61 7.38
C ASN A 328 0.92 -16.23 7.83
N PHE A 329 0.31 -15.18 7.28
CA PHE A 329 0.67 -13.81 7.65
C PHE A 329 0.37 -13.52 9.11
N GLN A 330 -0.78 -14.00 9.60
CA GLN A 330 -1.15 -13.82 11.00
C GLN A 330 -0.23 -14.58 11.95
N GLU A 331 0.17 -15.82 11.60
CA GLU A 331 1.13 -16.62 12.37
C GLU A 331 2.51 -15.91 12.44
N GLN A 332 2.96 -15.35 11.32
CA GLN A 332 4.19 -14.55 11.26
C GLN A 332 4.12 -13.30 12.15
N TRP A 333 3.01 -12.56 12.12
CA TRP A 333 2.81 -11.40 12.99
C TRP A 333 2.69 -11.75 14.46
N GLN A 334 2.12 -12.92 14.79
CA GLN A 334 2.05 -13.40 16.17
C GLN A 334 3.45 -13.48 16.79
N ARG A 335 4.44 -13.96 16.03
CA ARG A 335 5.83 -13.95 16.47
C ARG A 335 6.39 -12.56 16.73
N ALA A 336 6.05 -11.58 15.87
CA ALA A 336 6.46 -10.20 16.07
C ALA A 336 5.86 -9.59 17.35
N PHE A 337 4.60 -9.93 17.67
CA PHE A 337 3.96 -9.49 18.91
C PHE A 337 4.60 -10.12 20.16
N GLU A 338 5.06 -11.37 20.09
CA GLU A 338 5.77 -12.03 21.19
C GLU A 338 7.17 -11.47 21.43
N LEU A 339 7.90 -11.17 20.35
CA LEU A 339 9.30 -10.72 20.42
C LEU A 339 9.43 -9.24 20.78
N HIS A 340 8.39 -8.44 20.51
CA HIS A 340 8.39 -6.98 20.65
C HIS A 340 9.64 -6.27 20.07
N PRO A 341 10.11 -6.61 18.84
CA PRO A 341 11.25 -5.94 18.26
C PRO A 341 10.93 -4.46 17.99
N PRO A 342 11.93 -3.58 17.91
CA PRO A 342 11.71 -2.21 17.47
C PRO A 342 11.39 -2.12 15.98
N PHE A 343 11.77 -3.10 15.15
CA PHE A 343 11.54 -3.11 13.71
C PHE A 343 10.87 -4.42 13.23
N VAL A 344 9.87 -4.29 12.36
CA VAL A 344 9.30 -5.40 11.58
C VAL A 344 9.47 -5.10 10.09
N MET A 345 10.03 -6.02 9.32
CA MET A 345 10.07 -5.92 7.86
C MET A 345 9.02 -6.83 7.22
N VAL A 346 8.11 -6.23 6.45
CA VAL A 346 7.09 -6.95 5.67
C VAL A 346 7.63 -7.23 4.27
N THR A 347 7.46 -8.47 3.84
CA THR A 347 8.06 -9.06 2.64
C THR A 347 6.90 -9.59 1.78
N GLY A 348 6.35 -8.85 0.80
CA GLY A 348 6.61 -7.45 0.38
C GLY A 348 5.37 -6.82 -0.32
N TRP A 349 5.47 -5.56 -0.81
CA TRP A 349 4.30 -4.82 -1.32
C TRP A 349 3.92 -5.08 -2.77
N ASN A 350 4.87 -5.06 -3.72
CA ASN A 350 4.60 -5.03 -5.17
C ASN A 350 5.49 -5.97 -6.01
N GLU A 351 5.81 -7.17 -5.53
CA GLU A 351 6.53 -8.20 -6.29
C GLU A 351 5.61 -8.99 -7.20
N TRP A 352 5.15 -8.37 -8.28
CA TRP A 352 4.21 -9.01 -9.20
C TRP A 352 4.83 -10.03 -10.15
N THR A 353 6.14 -9.98 -10.33
CA THR A 353 6.83 -10.74 -11.39
C THR A 353 7.87 -11.70 -10.83
N ALA A 354 7.97 -12.88 -11.41
CA ALA A 354 9.08 -13.80 -11.17
C ALA A 354 9.62 -14.38 -12.48
N GLY A 355 10.94 -14.58 -12.53
CA GLY A 355 11.61 -15.23 -13.66
C GLY A 355 11.13 -16.66 -13.85
N ARG A 356 10.78 -17.03 -15.08
CA ARG A 356 10.55 -18.42 -15.47
C ARG A 356 11.88 -19.10 -15.77
N TRP A 357 12.27 -20.07 -14.96
CA TRP A 357 13.54 -20.80 -15.11
C TRP A 357 13.34 -22.25 -15.52
N GLY A 358 14.43 -22.92 -15.89
CA GLY A 358 14.44 -24.34 -16.25
C GLY A 358 15.18 -24.61 -17.55
N LYS A 359 14.81 -25.71 -18.20
CA LYS A 359 15.31 -26.13 -19.53
C LYS A 359 14.12 -26.56 -20.38
N PRO A 360 14.19 -26.45 -21.73
CA PRO A 360 13.15 -26.98 -22.61
C PRO A 360 12.82 -28.45 -22.29
N GLY A 361 11.53 -28.81 -22.29
CA GLY A 361 11.04 -30.13 -21.89
C GLY A 361 11.17 -30.47 -20.39
N GLY A 362 11.67 -29.55 -19.56
CA GLY A 362 11.74 -29.69 -18.10
C GLY A 362 10.52 -29.11 -17.37
N PRO A 363 10.44 -29.29 -16.03
CA PRO A 363 9.38 -28.69 -15.24
C PRO A 363 9.46 -27.15 -15.25
N ILE A 364 8.32 -26.50 -15.04
CA ILE A 364 8.24 -25.05 -14.88
C ILE A 364 8.76 -24.66 -13.50
N VAL A 365 9.75 -23.77 -13.47
CA VAL A 365 10.38 -23.32 -12.24
C VAL A 365 10.16 -21.83 -12.05
N PHE A 366 9.43 -21.47 -11.00
CA PHE A 366 9.38 -20.11 -10.48
C PHE A 366 9.86 -20.09 -9.03
N VAL A 367 10.93 -19.35 -8.77
CA VAL A 367 11.64 -19.38 -7.47
C VAL A 367 10.88 -18.55 -6.44
N ASP A 368 10.60 -17.28 -6.75
CA ASP A 368 10.19 -16.27 -5.75
C ASP A 368 8.68 -16.01 -5.70
N GLN A 369 7.98 -16.07 -6.83
CA GLN A 369 6.52 -15.91 -6.96
C GLN A 369 5.99 -16.95 -7.93
N PHE A 370 4.74 -17.39 -7.78
CA PHE A 370 4.16 -18.34 -8.73
C PHE A 370 2.69 -18.05 -9.04
N ASP A 371 1.80 -18.18 -8.05
CA ASP A 371 0.35 -17.95 -8.20
C ASP A 371 -0.19 -17.21 -6.98
N GLU A 372 -1.52 -17.09 -6.86
CA GLU A 372 -2.13 -16.41 -5.70
C GLU A 372 -1.72 -17.06 -4.37
N GLU A 373 -1.66 -18.39 -4.27
CA GLU A 373 -1.30 -19.07 -3.01
C GLU A 373 0.20 -18.95 -2.68
N PHE A 374 1.06 -19.05 -3.70
CA PHE A 374 2.52 -19.14 -3.58
C PHE A 374 3.22 -17.88 -4.10
N SER A 375 2.81 -16.73 -3.58
CA SER A 375 3.41 -15.42 -3.85
C SER A 375 3.38 -14.56 -2.58
N ARG A 376 4.45 -13.81 -2.31
CA ARG A 376 4.64 -13.00 -1.08
C ARG A 376 4.12 -11.56 -1.19
N ASP A 377 3.61 -11.19 -2.36
CA ASP A 377 3.08 -9.86 -2.64
C ASP A 377 1.77 -9.56 -1.90
N ILE A 378 1.55 -8.32 -1.47
CA ILE A 378 0.32 -7.92 -0.79
C ILE A 378 -0.39 -6.72 -1.42
N GLU A 379 0.07 -6.24 -2.57
CA GLU A 379 -0.62 -5.17 -3.29
C GLU A 379 -2.02 -5.67 -3.70
N PRO A 380 -3.02 -4.77 -3.75
CA PRO A 380 -4.33 -5.16 -4.19
C PRO A 380 -4.35 -5.82 -5.58
N MET A 381 -5.00 -6.99 -5.66
CA MET A 381 -5.08 -7.80 -6.87
C MET A 381 -6.40 -7.58 -7.61
N ARG A 382 -6.41 -7.66 -8.94
CA ARG A 382 -7.64 -7.78 -9.73
C ARG A 382 -8.03 -9.26 -9.88
N GLY A 383 -9.25 -9.61 -9.47
CA GLY A 383 -9.83 -10.94 -9.71
C GLY A 383 -9.39 -12.04 -8.75
N GLY A 384 -8.48 -11.76 -7.80
CA GLY A 384 -8.13 -12.63 -6.68
C GLY A 384 -8.44 -11.95 -5.33
N HIS A 385 -7.48 -11.94 -4.41
CA HIS A 385 -7.61 -11.50 -3.01
C HIS A 385 -8.02 -10.04 -2.75
N GLY A 386 -8.21 -9.22 -3.78
CA GLY A 386 -8.60 -7.82 -3.62
C GLY A 386 -7.66 -7.05 -2.71
N ASP A 387 -8.18 -6.43 -1.66
CA ASP A 387 -7.41 -5.67 -0.67
C ASP A 387 -7.35 -6.37 0.71
N ASN A 388 -7.71 -7.65 0.79
CA ASN A 388 -7.73 -8.42 2.05
C ASN A 388 -6.38 -8.36 2.79
N TYR A 389 -5.28 -8.45 2.06
CA TYR A 389 -3.93 -8.39 2.64
C TYR A 389 -3.50 -6.99 3.04
N TYR A 390 -3.99 -5.95 2.35
CA TYR A 390 -3.79 -4.57 2.77
C TYR A 390 -4.47 -4.28 4.11
N TRP A 391 -5.73 -4.70 4.27
CA TRP A 391 -6.44 -4.52 5.54
C TRP A 391 -5.84 -5.35 6.67
N GLN A 392 -5.37 -6.56 6.38
CA GLN A 392 -4.65 -7.38 7.35
C GLN A 392 -3.32 -6.73 7.77
N LEU A 393 -2.58 -6.12 6.83
CA LEU A 393 -1.40 -5.31 7.14
C LEU A 393 -1.78 -4.17 8.09
N VAL A 394 -2.79 -3.35 7.75
CA VAL A 394 -3.21 -2.23 8.60
C VAL A 394 -3.57 -2.70 10.01
N ALA A 395 -4.33 -3.79 10.14
CA ALA A 395 -4.71 -4.34 11.44
C ALA A 395 -3.49 -4.75 12.28
N ASN A 396 -2.51 -5.41 11.68
CA ASN A 396 -1.31 -5.86 12.40
C ASN A 396 -0.33 -4.72 12.69
N VAL A 397 -0.21 -3.74 11.81
CA VAL A 397 0.55 -2.51 12.09
C VAL A 397 -0.07 -1.76 13.26
N ARG A 398 -1.40 -1.65 13.34
CA ARG A 398 -2.08 -1.05 14.51
C ARG A 398 -1.83 -1.83 15.79
N ARG A 399 -1.86 -3.17 15.76
CA ARG A 399 -1.50 -3.98 16.94
C ARG A 399 -0.05 -3.75 17.37
N PHE A 400 0.88 -3.67 16.42
CA PHE A 400 2.31 -3.50 16.69
C PHE A 400 2.68 -2.09 17.15
N LYS A 401 2.18 -1.06 16.45
CA LYS A 401 2.54 0.34 16.65
C LYS A 401 1.52 1.13 17.47
N GLY A 402 0.33 0.61 17.73
CA GLY A 402 -0.79 1.44 18.20
C GLY A 402 -1.36 2.32 17.08
N VAL A 403 -2.39 3.11 17.39
CA VAL A 403 -3.07 3.98 16.41
C VAL A 403 -3.57 5.25 17.09
N PRO A 404 -3.63 6.42 16.40
CA PRO A 404 -4.25 7.60 16.98
C PRO A 404 -5.71 7.35 17.37
N ALA A 405 -6.19 8.06 18.39
CA ALA A 405 -7.59 8.02 18.76
C ALA A 405 -8.48 8.59 17.64
N LEU A 406 -9.73 8.09 17.58
CA LEU A 406 -10.73 8.70 16.72
C LEU A 406 -11.06 10.11 17.23
N PRO A 407 -11.13 11.11 16.35
CA PRO A 407 -11.55 12.44 16.75
C PRO A 407 -13.04 12.45 17.14
N GLU A 408 -13.38 13.21 18.17
CA GLU A 408 -14.76 13.32 18.65
C GLU A 408 -15.66 14.09 17.68
N ALA A 409 -16.93 13.67 17.61
CA ALA A 409 -17.94 14.42 16.89
C ALA A 409 -18.34 15.69 17.65
N SER A 410 -18.52 16.80 16.94
CA SER A 410 -19.05 18.03 17.54
C SER A 410 -20.47 17.83 18.08
N ALA A 411 -20.87 18.71 19.01
CA ALA A 411 -22.24 18.75 19.52
C ALA A 411 -23.28 18.90 18.39
N PRO A 412 -24.53 18.45 18.59
CA PRO A 412 -25.60 18.64 17.62
C PRO A 412 -25.72 20.11 17.19
N LYS A 413 -25.83 20.31 15.87
CA LYS A 413 -25.89 21.62 15.23
C LYS A 413 -26.79 21.60 14.01
N THR A 414 -27.81 22.45 14.02
CA THR A 414 -28.66 22.71 12.86
C THR A 414 -27.90 23.57 11.85
N ILE A 415 -27.87 23.14 10.59
CA ILE A 415 -27.27 23.90 9.49
C ILE A 415 -28.37 24.46 8.61
N ARG A 416 -28.35 25.79 8.39
CA ARG A 416 -29.21 26.41 7.38
C ARG A 416 -28.54 26.26 6.01
N ILE A 417 -29.09 25.40 5.14
CA ILE A 417 -28.53 25.08 3.81
C ILE A 417 -28.35 26.32 2.92
N ALA A 418 -29.27 27.27 2.97
CA ALA A 418 -29.17 28.54 2.25
C ALA A 418 -28.31 29.61 2.97
N GLY A 419 -27.75 29.28 4.14
CA GLY A 419 -26.92 30.16 4.93
C GLY A 419 -25.44 30.10 4.57
N SER A 420 -24.63 30.86 5.30
CA SER A 420 -23.18 30.89 5.11
C SER A 420 -22.50 29.58 5.49
N PHE A 421 -21.42 29.23 4.77
CA PHE A 421 -20.58 28.07 5.10
C PHE A 421 -19.82 28.21 6.43
N HIS A 422 -19.69 29.43 6.98
CA HIS A 422 -19.10 29.64 8.32
C HIS A 422 -19.80 28.85 9.44
N GLN A 423 -21.04 28.41 9.22
CA GLN A 423 -21.74 27.51 10.15
C GLN A 423 -21.00 26.17 10.35
N TRP A 424 -20.08 25.79 9.46
CA TRP A 424 -19.33 24.53 9.50
C TRP A 424 -17.96 24.64 10.17
N ASP A 425 -17.52 25.85 10.56
CA ASP A 425 -16.14 26.09 11.03
C ASP A 425 -15.81 25.29 12.31
N ASP A 426 -16.79 25.13 13.20
CA ASP A 426 -16.75 24.38 14.47
C ASP A 426 -17.32 22.95 14.39
N VAL A 427 -17.74 22.50 13.20
CA VAL A 427 -18.23 21.12 13.00
C VAL A 427 -17.05 20.16 12.87
N ALA A 428 -17.07 19.10 13.67
CA ALA A 428 -16.01 18.11 13.78
C ALA A 428 -16.57 16.67 13.76
N PRO A 429 -15.76 15.68 13.34
CA PRO A 429 -14.44 15.86 12.73
C PRO A 429 -14.52 16.31 11.27
N GLU A 430 -13.46 16.97 10.80
CA GLU A 430 -13.22 17.17 9.37
C GLU A 430 -12.50 15.94 8.81
N PHE A 431 -13.15 15.27 7.87
CA PHE A 431 -12.59 14.12 7.17
C PHE A 431 -11.90 14.66 5.93
N CYS A 432 -10.57 14.56 5.89
CA CYS A 432 -9.78 15.03 4.76
C CYS A 432 -9.51 13.89 3.79
N ASP A 433 -9.41 14.22 2.52
CA ASP A 433 -8.98 13.31 1.46
C ASP A 433 -7.64 13.78 0.89
N TYR A 434 -6.93 12.88 0.21
CA TYR A 434 -5.68 13.21 -0.45
C TYR A 434 -5.91 14.16 -1.61
N LEU A 435 -5.10 15.23 -1.67
CA LEU A 435 -5.14 16.14 -2.81
C LEU A 435 -4.63 15.46 -4.09
N GLY A 436 -5.10 15.91 -5.25
CA GLY A 436 -4.57 15.48 -6.54
C GLY A 436 -5.00 14.08 -6.99
N GLU A 437 -5.98 13.47 -6.32
CA GLU A 437 -6.53 12.15 -6.66
C GLU A 437 -7.23 12.13 -8.02
N THR A 438 -7.67 13.29 -8.47
CA THR A 438 -8.26 13.51 -9.80
C THR A 438 -7.26 13.58 -10.95
N ALA A 439 -5.95 13.44 -10.66
CA ALA A 439 -4.92 13.44 -11.70
C ALA A 439 -5.22 12.37 -12.77
N SER A 440 -5.14 12.79 -14.03
CA SER A 440 -5.30 11.88 -15.15
C SER A 440 -4.16 10.87 -15.21
N ARG A 441 -4.47 9.67 -15.68
CA ARG A 441 -3.48 8.68 -16.10
C ARG A 441 -3.40 8.68 -17.62
N ASN A 442 -2.20 8.78 -18.16
CA ASN A 442 -1.88 8.55 -19.56
C ASN A 442 -0.42 8.08 -19.55
N PHE A 443 -0.23 6.77 -19.40
CA PHE A 443 1.08 6.20 -19.15
C PHE A 443 1.16 4.78 -19.72
N ASP A 444 2.34 4.41 -20.20
CA ASP A 444 2.58 3.07 -20.73
C ASP A 444 2.56 2.03 -19.59
N GLY A 445 1.93 0.90 -19.87
CA GLY A 445 2.12 -0.33 -19.11
C GLY A 445 3.32 -1.11 -19.64
N VAL A 446 3.46 -2.33 -19.14
CA VAL A 446 4.42 -3.30 -19.69
C VAL A 446 3.87 -3.95 -20.97
N ALA A 447 4.76 -4.58 -21.75
CA ALA A 447 4.41 -5.35 -22.95
C ALA A 447 3.50 -4.61 -23.96
N GLY A 448 3.76 -3.31 -24.17
CA GLY A 448 3.03 -2.48 -25.14
C GLY A 448 1.62 -2.06 -24.71
N LEU A 449 1.22 -2.34 -23.47
CA LEU A 449 -0.02 -1.82 -22.91
C LEU A 449 0.06 -0.32 -22.68
N HIS A 450 -1.10 0.35 -22.67
CA HIS A 450 -1.20 1.78 -22.43
C HIS A 450 -2.46 2.09 -21.62
N TYR A 451 -2.30 2.85 -20.53
CA TYR A 451 -3.38 3.14 -19.58
C TYR A 451 -3.81 4.59 -19.64
N ILE A 452 -5.09 4.81 -19.94
CA ILE A 452 -5.73 6.13 -19.97
C ILE A 452 -6.86 6.18 -18.94
N ASN A 453 -6.83 7.20 -18.07
CA ASN A 453 -7.89 7.52 -17.14
C ASN A 453 -8.06 9.04 -17.03
N HIS A 454 -9.18 9.57 -17.53
CA HIS A 454 -9.56 10.98 -17.42
C HIS A 454 -10.87 11.17 -16.62
N THR A 455 -11.20 10.21 -15.76
CA THR A 455 -12.49 10.19 -15.05
C THR A 455 -12.53 11.09 -13.82
N GLY A 456 -11.39 11.58 -13.35
CA GLY A 456 -11.31 12.55 -12.24
C GLY A 456 -11.98 13.87 -12.60
N ARG A 457 -12.84 14.38 -11.70
CA ARG A 457 -13.64 15.61 -11.95
C ARG A 457 -13.43 16.66 -10.88
N ASN A 458 -13.83 16.33 -9.65
CA ASN A 458 -13.81 17.23 -8.51
C ASN A 458 -12.87 16.64 -7.45
N ASP A 459 -11.77 17.32 -7.18
CA ASP A 459 -10.80 16.94 -6.14
C ASP A 459 -11.42 17.31 -4.79
N LEU A 460 -11.99 16.33 -4.10
CA LEU A 460 -12.64 16.52 -2.80
C LEU A 460 -11.56 16.60 -1.73
N VAL A 461 -11.65 17.56 -0.81
CA VAL A 461 -10.56 17.85 0.15
C VAL A 461 -11.00 17.78 1.60
N ALA A 462 -12.27 18.00 1.88
CA ALA A 462 -12.79 17.99 3.24
C ALA A 462 -14.28 17.65 3.25
N PHE A 463 -14.68 16.82 4.21
CA PHE A 463 -16.06 16.46 4.46
C PHE A 463 -16.42 16.62 5.92
N LYS A 464 -17.63 17.12 6.21
CA LYS A 464 -18.16 17.28 7.57
C LYS A 464 -19.60 16.76 7.64
N VAL A 465 -20.00 16.29 8.82
CA VAL A 465 -21.40 15.92 9.12
C VAL A 465 -21.83 16.72 10.33
N ALA A 466 -23.00 17.33 10.25
CA ALA A 466 -23.70 17.86 11.40
C ALA A 466 -25.06 17.16 11.53
N ARG A 467 -25.64 17.20 12.71
CA ARG A 467 -26.96 16.64 12.96
C ARG A 467 -27.72 17.49 13.97
N ASP A 468 -29.03 17.45 13.91
CA ASP A 468 -29.90 17.85 15.01
C ASP A 468 -30.89 16.73 15.35
N SER A 469 -32.01 17.06 16.00
CA SER A 469 -33.02 16.07 16.39
C SER A 469 -33.89 15.58 15.23
N LYS A 470 -33.80 16.20 14.05
CA LYS A 470 -34.63 15.89 12.88
C LYS A 470 -33.82 15.57 11.64
N ASP A 471 -32.71 16.27 11.44
CA ASP A 471 -31.99 16.29 10.18
C ASP A 471 -30.51 15.92 10.34
N VAL A 472 -29.95 15.30 9.30
CA VAL A 472 -28.51 15.11 9.12
C VAL A 472 -28.06 15.99 7.96
N TYR A 473 -27.07 16.82 8.23
CA TYR A 473 -26.48 17.76 7.29
C TYR A 473 -25.09 17.29 6.96
N PHE A 474 -24.67 17.61 5.75
CA PHE A 474 -23.36 17.24 5.30
C PHE A 474 -22.72 18.37 4.50
N TYR A 475 -21.43 18.24 4.31
CA TYR A 475 -20.61 19.25 3.69
C TYR A 475 -19.49 18.54 2.95
N ALA A 476 -19.24 18.98 1.72
CA ALA A 476 -18.12 18.57 0.92
C ALA A 476 -17.47 19.82 0.32
N ARG A 477 -16.15 19.94 0.48
CA ARG A 477 -15.35 20.99 -0.12
C ARG A 477 -14.48 20.40 -1.21
N THR A 478 -14.40 21.09 -2.34
CA THR A 478 -13.48 20.77 -3.43
C THR A 478 -12.28 21.72 -3.43
N ARG A 479 -11.14 21.25 -3.95
CA ARG A 479 -9.89 22.04 -4.06
C ARG A 479 -10.06 23.26 -4.97
N ARG A 480 -10.89 23.12 -6.00
CA ARG A 480 -11.21 24.14 -7.01
C ARG A 480 -12.72 24.22 -7.18
N ALA A 481 -13.20 25.23 -7.91
CA ALA A 481 -14.61 25.31 -8.30
C ALA A 481 -15.06 23.99 -8.95
N MET A 482 -16.26 23.53 -8.59
CA MET A 482 -16.78 22.27 -9.11
C MET A 482 -16.97 22.33 -10.62
N THR A 483 -16.72 21.21 -11.27
CA THR A 483 -17.03 21.01 -12.70
C THR A 483 -18.54 21.09 -12.96
N PRO A 484 -18.99 21.39 -14.19
CA PRO A 484 -20.42 21.38 -14.51
C PRO A 484 -21.08 20.01 -14.20
N PRO A 485 -22.35 19.98 -13.76
CA PRO A 485 -23.07 18.72 -13.53
C PRO A 485 -23.12 17.83 -14.78
N GLY A 486 -23.11 16.52 -14.56
CA GLY A 486 -23.21 15.51 -15.62
C GLY A 486 -23.51 14.12 -15.07
N THR A 487 -23.51 13.11 -15.93
CA THR A 487 -23.74 11.71 -15.54
C THR A 487 -22.71 11.26 -14.52
N ASN A 488 -23.14 10.65 -13.40
CA ASN A 488 -22.28 10.15 -12.33
C ASN A 488 -21.33 11.23 -11.77
N TRP A 489 -21.82 12.47 -11.63
CA TRP A 489 -20.97 13.62 -11.29
C TRP A 489 -20.50 13.62 -9.85
N MET A 490 -21.42 13.43 -8.90
CA MET A 490 -21.10 13.32 -7.49
C MET A 490 -22.21 12.52 -6.81
N TRP A 491 -21.84 11.39 -6.25
CA TRP A 491 -22.73 10.52 -5.51
C TRP A 491 -22.32 10.46 -4.07
N LEU A 492 -23.28 9.95 -3.32
CA LEU A 492 -23.29 10.10 -1.91
C LEU A 492 -24.01 8.88 -1.36
N LEU A 493 -23.23 8.01 -0.75
CA LEU A 493 -23.66 6.71 -0.27
C LEU A 493 -23.76 6.78 1.26
N ILE A 494 -24.91 6.38 1.79
CA ILE A 494 -25.21 6.44 3.21
C ILE A 494 -25.52 5.04 3.69
N ASP A 495 -24.68 4.56 4.60
CA ASP A 495 -24.94 3.44 5.49
C ASP A 495 -25.54 4.04 6.77
N SER A 496 -26.80 3.72 7.05
CA SER A 496 -27.58 4.35 8.11
C SER A 496 -27.78 3.46 9.33
N ASP A 497 -27.62 2.15 9.16
CA ASP A 497 -27.80 1.14 10.20
C ASP A 497 -26.49 0.48 10.65
N HIS A 498 -25.38 0.80 9.97
CA HIS A 498 -24.05 0.24 10.18
C HIS A 498 -23.99 -1.27 9.96
N ASP A 499 -24.84 -1.80 9.08
CA ASP A 499 -24.91 -3.22 8.75
C ASP A 499 -24.40 -3.50 7.32
N SER A 500 -23.13 -3.90 7.25
CA SER A 500 -22.49 -4.28 5.98
C SER A 500 -23.12 -5.49 5.28
N THR A 501 -24.02 -6.23 5.93
CA THR A 501 -24.65 -7.43 5.36
C THR A 501 -25.89 -7.13 4.52
N ASN A 502 -26.36 -5.89 4.56
CA ASN A 502 -27.51 -5.43 3.78
C ASN A 502 -27.12 -4.26 2.85
N GLY A 503 -28.10 -3.75 2.10
CA GLY A 503 -27.87 -2.70 1.12
C GLY A 503 -26.94 -3.15 -0.03
N TRP A 504 -26.31 -2.18 -0.70
CA TRP A 504 -25.25 -2.44 -1.67
C TRP A 504 -23.90 -2.10 -1.05
N GLU A 505 -23.06 -3.12 -0.81
CA GLU A 505 -21.78 -2.97 -0.09
C GLU A 505 -21.95 -2.32 1.31
N GLY A 506 -23.10 -2.54 1.97
CA GLY A 506 -23.48 -1.91 3.25
C GLY A 506 -24.23 -0.57 3.12
N TYR A 507 -24.36 -0.01 1.92
CA TYR A 507 -25.02 1.29 1.74
C TYR A 507 -26.54 1.14 1.52
N ASP A 508 -27.31 1.71 2.45
CA ASP A 508 -28.77 1.77 2.43
C ASP A 508 -29.32 2.76 1.42
N PHE A 509 -28.67 3.92 1.28
CA PHE A 509 -29.17 5.03 0.48
C PHE A 509 -28.11 5.60 -0.44
N ILE A 510 -28.58 6.13 -1.58
CA ILE A 510 -27.78 6.95 -2.48
C ILE A 510 -28.51 8.26 -2.79
N VAL A 511 -27.77 9.37 -2.84
CA VAL A 511 -28.28 10.64 -3.36
C VAL A 511 -27.60 10.96 -4.68
N ASN A 512 -28.35 11.61 -5.57
CA ASN A 512 -27.86 12.19 -6.82
C ASN A 512 -27.44 11.15 -7.88
N ARG A 513 -27.92 9.92 -7.74
CA ARG A 513 -27.86 8.91 -8.81
C ARG A 513 -28.80 9.29 -9.95
N THR A 514 -30.05 9.57 -9.63
CA THR A 514 -31.04 10.12 -10.57
C THR A 514 -31.13 11.63 -10.46
N LEU A 515 -30.99 12.34 -11.59
CA LEU A 515 -31.14 13.79 -11.66
C LEU A 515 -32.60 14.16 -11.98
N GLY A 516 -33.20 15.01 -11.14
CA GLY A 516 -34.54 15.54 -11.35
C GLY A 516 -34.53 16.88 -12.11
N PRO A 517 -35.69 17.30 -12.66
CA PRO A 517 -35.83 18.60 -13.30
C PRO A 517 -35.49 19.76 -12.36
N GLY A 518 -34.92 20.84 -12.89
CA GLY A 518 -34.66 22.07 -12.14
C GLY A 518 -33.59 21.95 -11.05
N GLY A 519 -32.61 21.05 -11.21
CA GLY A 519 -31.53 20.87 -10.24
C GLY A 519 -31.95 20.13 -8.96
N LYS A 520 -33.09 19.45 -8.99
CA LYS A 520 -33.50 18.55 -7.89
C LYS A 520 -32.71 17.25 -7.96
N THR A 521 -32.42 16.69 -6.80
CA THR A 521 -31.83 15.36 -6.63
C THR A 521 -32.81 14.47 -5.88
N TRP A 522 -32.66 13.15 -6.05
CA TRP A 522 -33.42 12.14 -5.31
C TRP A 522 -32.55 11.53 -4.22
N LEU A 523 -33.20 11.16 -3.11
CA LEU A 523 -32.69 10.19 -2.13
C LEU A 523 -33.34 8.86 -2.48
N GLU A 524 -32.53 7.87 -2.82
CA GLU A 524 -32.97 6.56 -3.27
C GLU A 524 -32.54 5.52 -2.23
N ARG A 525 -33.47 4.66 -1.81
CA ARG A 525 -33.22 3.55 -0.89
C ARG A 525 -32.91 2.28 -1.67
N ASN A 526 -31.96 1.49 -1.19
CA ASN A 526 -31.71 0.15 -1.68
C ASN A 526 -32.82 -0.81 -1.23
N GLU A 527 -33.47 -1.49 -2.18
CA GLU A 527 -34.49 -2.53 -1.92
C GLU A 527 -34.00 -3.94 -2.31
N GLY A 528 -32.69 -4.10 -2.57
CA GLY A 528 -32.07 -5.32 -3.08
C GLY A 528 -31.81 -5.29 -4.60
N ASN A 529 -30.61 -5.72 -5.00
CA ASN A 529 -30.04 -5.72 -6.38
C ASN A 529 -29.75 -4.33 -6.99
N TRP A 530 -28.57 -4.18 -7.61
CA TRP A 530 -28.12 -2.94 -8.26
C TRP A 530 -28.26 -3.06 -9.79
N HIS A 531 -29.49 -2.93 -10.30
CA HIS A 531 -29.76 -2.79 -11.73
C HIS A 531 -30.75 -1.66 -12.00
#